data_AF-A0A7C4AKR2-F1
#
_entry.id   AF-A0A7C4AKR2-F1
#
_cell.length_a   1.000
_cell.length_b   1.000
_cell.length_c   1.000
_cell.angle_alpha   90.00
_cell.angle_beta   90.00
_cell.angle_gamma   90.00
#
_symmetry.space_group_name_H-M   'P 1'
#
loop_
_entity.id
_entity.type
_entity.pdbx_description
1 polymer ?
#
loop_
_entity_poly.entity_id
_entity_poly.type
_entity_poly.pdbx_seq_one_letter_code
_entity_poly.pdbx_strand_id
1 'polypeptide(L)'
;MLQKFLNFFDFKTTLVINLVGFAVALASGPAFYQSGMVQGLAVFFIILALVAVSVRYVDDQYLRRFLEQATAIALLIFAGAHSIVFFWNRNGGNMTLAGQGDFALISLVNLHLAGLIVILIGAEFILKTYRRSKSWFGIWALSFLALVPVILTPILTYQGFSIPLDTTSPVPWVYLMGFVGIFLLGFLTLLQIREIVPLLRRFAELFLAAFVTATISAMTVIFQQFFVVRMEVPSYLLVYIAYFFLYCSMAFLYLTATERFGNISPLYKEVDDFIKAGRVVKKGHRLVASKIKR
;
A
#
# COMPACT_ATOMS: atom_id res chain seq x y z
N MET A 1 -1.97 25.77 -4.49
CA MET A 1 -0.73 25.43 -3.78
C MET A 1 -0.48 23.92 -3.78
N LEU A 2 -1.44 23.11 -3.28
CA LEU A 2 -1.35 21.65 -3.22
C LEU A 2 -1.13 20.96 -4.59
N GLN A 3 -1.82 21.40 -5.66
CA GLN A 3 -1.59 20.88 -7.01
C GLN A 3 -0.17 21.13 -7.53
N LYS A 4 0.41 22.30 -7.22
CA LYS A 4 1.80 22.64 -7.61
C LYS A 4 2.80 21.77 -6.85
N PHE A 5 2.53 21.48 -5.57
CA PHE A 5 3.32 20.57 -4.76
C PHE A 5 3.29 19.13 -5.33
N LEU A 6 2.10 18.60 -5.66
CA LEU A 6 1.97 17.27 -6.28
C LEU A 6 2.64 17.18 -7.67
N ASN A 7 2.57 18.26 -8.46
CA ASN A 7 3.25 18.30 -9.76
C ASN A 7 4.79 18.35 -9.61
N PHE A 8 5.31 18.90 -8.51
CA PHE A 8 6.75 18.91 -8.24
C PHE A 8 7.25 17.51 -7.87
N PHE A 9 6.50 16.80 -7.03
CA PHE A 9 6.76 15.40 -6.68
C PHE A 9 6.19 14.43 -7.71
N ASP A 10 6.44 14.63 -9.01
CA ASP A 10 6.06 13.61 -9.98
C ASP A 10 6.88 12.31 -9.76
N PHE A 11 6.57 11.25 -10.53
CA PHE A 11 7.30 9.99 -10.40
C PHE A 11 8.80 10.12 -10.66
N LYS A 12 9.21 10.97 -11.61
CA LYS A 12 10.62 11.16 -11.92
C LYS A 12 11.33 11.80 -10.74
N THR A 13 10.76 12.85 -10.18
CA THR A 13 11.28 13.49 -8.96
C THR A 13 11.34 12.50 -7.80
N THR A 14 10.28 11.72 -7.60
CA THR A 14 10.20 10.70 -6.53
C THR A 14 11.27 9.61 -6.70
N LEU A 15 11.49 9.14 -7.93
CA LEU A 15 12.54 8.17 -8.26
C LEU A 15 13.95 8.76 -8.10
N VAL A 16 14.16 10.00 -8.53
CA VAL A 16 15.44 10.71 -8.35
C VAL A 16 15.73 10.90 -6.87
N ILE A 17 14.75 11.32 -6.06
CA ILE A 17 14.91 11.43 -4.61
C ILE A 17 15.22 10.06 -4.00
N ASN A 18 14.60 8.98 -4.47
CA ASN A 18 14.90 7.62 -4.02
C ASN A 18 16.35 7.23 -4.35
N LEU A 19 16.80 7.44 -5.60
CA LEU A 19 18.18 7.15 -6.02
C LEU A 19 19.21 7.99 -5.26
N VAL A 20 18.95 9.28 -5.07
CA VAL A 20 19.82 10.18 -4.29
C VAL A 20 19.84 9.75 -2.83
N GLY A 21 18.69 9.42 -2.24
CA GLY A 21 18.59 8.92 -0.88
C GLY A 21 19.38 7.62 -0.68
N PHE A 22 19.29 6.69 -1.63
CA PHE A 22 20.07 5.46 -1.63
C PHE A 22 21.58 5.72 -1.77
N ALA A 23 21.99 6.61 -2.67
CA ALA A 23 23.39 7.00 -2.82
C ALA A 23 23.95 7.66 -1.55
N VAL A 24 23.19 8.54 -0.90
CA VAL A 24 23.56 9.17 0.37
C VAL A 24 23.66 8.12 1.49
N ALA A 25 22.75 7.16 1.54
CA ALA A 25 22.80 6.06 2.50
C ALA A 25 24.06 5.20 2.33
N LEU A 26 24.41 4.87 1.09
CA LEU A 26 25.65 4.15 0.78
C LEU A 26 26.90 4.95 1.16
N ALA A 27 26.94 6.24 0.83
CA ALA A 27 28.07 7.13 1.16
C ALA A 27 28.25 7.32 2.67
N SER A 28 27.16 7.26 3.43
CA SER A 28 27.16 7.43 4.89
C SER A 28 27.47 6.14 5.66
N GLY A 29 27.68 5.02 4.96
CA GLY A 29 27.97 3.73 5.58
C GLY A 29 26.90 3.32 6.62
N PRO A 30 27.26 2.70 7.75
CA PRO A 30 26.29 2.27 8.78
C PRO A 30 25.56 3.40 9.53
N ALA A 31 26.05 4.63 9.47
CA ALA A 31 25.51 5.74 10.29
C ALA A 31 24.08 6.13 9.89
N PHE A 32 23.74 6.02 8.61
CA PHE A 32 22.40 6.34 8.11
C PHE A 32 21.34 5.33 8.60
N TYR A 33 21.71 4.05 8.70
CA TYR A 33 20.91 3.01 9.33
C TYR A 33 20.77 3.23 10.85
N GLN A 34 21.89 3.43 11.55
CA GLN A 34 21.92 3.54 13.01
C GLN A 34 21.15 4.76 13.55
N SER A 35 21.14 5.86 12.79
CA SER A 35 20.38 7.06 13.14
C SER A 35 18.86 6.91 12.94
N GLY A 36 18.40 5.83 12.30
CA GLY A 36 17.00 5.62 11.95
C GLY A 36 16.51 6.50 10.80
N MET A 37 17.37 7.28 10.14
CA MET A 37 16.98 8.18 9.04
C MET A 37 16.29 7.43 7.88
N VAL A 38 16.66 6.18 7.65
CA VAL A 38 16.00 5.26 6.71
C VAL A 38 14.48 5.15 6.97
N GLN A 39 14.06 5.10 8.24
CA GLN A 39 12.64 5.05 8.61
C GLN A 39 11.96 6.40 8.37
N GLY A 40 12.62 7.50 8.72
CA GLY A 40 12.09 8.85 8.51
C GLY A 40 11.84 9.15 7.04
N LEU A 41 12.76 8.72 6.17
CA LEU A 41 12.59 8.83 4.72
C LEU A 41 11.43 7.97 4.23
N ALA A 42 11.23 6.76 4.78
CA ALA A 42 10.07 5.92 4.46
C ALA A 42 8.75 6.62 4.79
N VAL A 43 8.64 7.19 5.99
CA VAL A 43 7.45 7.95 6.43
C VAL A 43 7.20 9.12 5.49
N PHE A 44 8.25 9.84 5.06
CA PHE A 44 8.11 10.93 4.09
C PHE A 44 7.51 10.47 2.75
N PHE A 45 8.01 9.39 2.15
CA PHE A 45 7.45 8.83 0.92
C PHE A 45 6.00 8.36 1.09
N ILE A 46 5.67 7.75 2.23
CA ILE A 46 4.31 7.30 2.54
C ILE A 46 3.36 8.50 2.68
N ILE A 47 3.79 9.59 3.32
CA ILE A 47 2.99 10.82 3.42
C ILE A 47 2.77 11.43 2.03
N LEU A 48 3.78 11.45 1.15
CA LEU A 48 3.60 11.92 -0.23
C LEU A 48 2.54 11.09 -0.96
N ALA A 49 2.60 9.76 -0.84
CA ALA A 49 1.58 8.87 -1.40
C ALA A 49 0.19 9.13 -0.81
N LEU A 50 0.10 9.34 0.52
CA LEU A 50 -1.16 9.63 1.21
C LEU A 50 -1.78 10.95 0.72
N VAL A 51 -0.98 12.00 0.58
CA VAL A 51 -1.43 13.30 0.05
C VAL A 51 -1.92 13.13 -1.39
N ALA A 52 -1.20 12.39 -2.23
CA ALA A 52 -1.61 12.14 -3.61
C ALA A 52 -2.95 11.39 -3.71
N VAL A 53 -3.13 10.36 -2.87
CA VAL A 53 -4.40 9.62 -2.76
C VAL A 53 -5.53 10.54 -2.28
N SER A 54 -5.27 11.40 -1.29
CA SER A 54 -6.31 12.23 -0.65
C SER A 54 -6.80 13.39 -1.52
N VAL A 55 -5.99 13.84 -2.48
CA VAL A 55 -6.32 14.95 -3.39
C VAL A 55 -6.97 14.45 -4.68
N ARG A 56 -7.13 13.13 -4.81
CA ARG A 56 -7.73 12.51 -5.97
C ARG A 56 -9.22 12.86 -6.07
N TYR A 57 -9.68 13.02 -7.30
CA TYR A 57 -11.10 13.14 -7.60
C TYR A 57 -11.56 11.85 -8.29
N VAL A 58 -12.39 11.07 -7.60
CA VAL A 58 -13.01 9.83 -8.12
C VAL A 58 -14.52 9.98 -8.09
N ASP A 59 -15.15 10.06 -9.27
CA ASP A 59 -16.61 10.21 -9.39
C ASP A 59 -17.38 8.94 -8.96
N ASP A 60 -16.83 7.75 -9.21
CA ASP A 60 -17.45 6.49 -8.79
C ASP A 60 -17.27 6.27 -7.27
N GLN A 61 -18.38 6.25 -6.52
CA GLN A 61 -18.38 6.14 -5.06
C GLN A 61 -17.73 4.84 -4.54
N TYR A 62 -17.79 3.74 -5.30
CA TYR A 62 -17.25 2.45 -4.87
C TYR A 62 -15.76 2.39 -5.15
N LEU A 63 -15.37 2.89 -6.33
CA LEU A 63 -13.97 3.08 -6.68
C LEU A 63 -13.29 4.06 -5.71
N ARG A 64 -14.01 5.10 -5.28
CA ARG A 64 -13.56 6.06 -4.27
C ARG A 64 -13.28 5.38 -2.92
N ARG A 65 -14.20 4.54 -2.43
CA ARG A 65 -13.99 3.80 -1.17
C ARG A 65 -12.75 2.91 -1.22
N PHE A 66 -12.47 2.27 -2.34
CA PHE A 66 -11.24 1.51 -2.51
C PHE A 66 -10.01 2.40 -2.63
N LEU A 67 -9.98 3.28 -3.64
CA LEU A 67 -8.80 4.04 -4.01
C LEU A 67 -8.41 5.05 -2.94
N GLU A 68 -9.38 5.70 -2.29
CA GLU A 68 -9.11 6.67 -1.24
C GLU A 68 -9.05 5.97 0.13
N GLN A 69 -10.11 5.28 0.56
CA GLN A 69 -10.18 4.83 1.96
C GLN A 69 -9.29 3.63 2.23
N ALA A 70 -9.38 2.55 1.44
CA ALA A 70 -8.55 1.36 1.69
C ALA A 70 -7.06 1.66 1.49
N THR A 71 -6.70 2.40 0.43
CA THR A 71 -5.31 2.80 0.20
C THR A 71 -4.79 3.75 1.28
N ALA A 72 -5.58 4.73 1.72
CA ALA A 72 -5.17 5.62 2.81
C ALA A 72 -4.98 4.87 4.14
N ILE A 73 -5.88 3.93 4.48
CA ILE A 73 -5.73 3.09 5.68
C ILE A 73 -4.44 2.27 5.59
N ALA A 74 -4.17 1.64 4.45
CA ALA A 74 -2.93 0.88 4.25
C ALA A 74 -1.68 1.76 4.39
N LEU A 75 -1.68 2.96 3.80
CA LEU A 75 -0.59 3.93 3.93
C LEU A 75 -0.42 4.39 5.38
N LEU A 76 -1.50 4.58 6.14
CA LEU A 76 -1.41 4.90 7.58
C LEU A 76 -0.81 3.73 8.39
N ILE A 77 -1.15 2.49 8.05
CA ILE A 77 -0.55 1.30 8.66
C ILE A 77 0.96 1.25 8.37
N PHE A 78 1.37 1.47 7.12
CA PHE A 78 2.79 1.53 6.76
C PHE A 78 3.51 2.67 7.49
N ALA A 79 2.92 3.87 7.52
CA ALA A 79 3.49 5.02 8.23
C ALA A 79 3.65 4.73 9.72
N GLY A 80 2.64 4.13 10.34
CA GLY A 80 2.68 3.69 11.73
C GLY A 80 3.80 2.68 11.98
N ALA A 81 3.96 1.69 11.09
CA ALA A 81 5.01 0.68 11.18
C ALA A 81 6.41 1.30 11.20
N HIS A 82 6.70 2.19 10.26
CA HIS A 82 7.99 2.89 10.20
C HIS A 82 8.19 3.87 11.35
N SER A 83 7.12 4.54 11.78
CA SER A 83 7.18 5.47 12.93
C SER A 83 7.54 4.74 14.21
N ILE A 84 6.94 3.57 14.46
CA ILE A 84 7.26 2.74 15.64
C ILE A 84 8.75 2.39 15.65
N VAL A 85 9.29 1.91 14.52
CA VAL A 85 10.72 1.55 14.41
C VAL A 85 11.62 2.78 14.52
N PHE A 86 11.22 3.91 13.94
CA PHE A 86 11.96 5.18 14.04
C PHE A 86 12.09 5.65 15.49
N PHE A 87 10.97 5.71 16.22
CA PHE A 87 10.98 6.15 17.62
C PHE A 87 11.69 5.15 18.53
N TRP A 88 11.57 3.84 18.25
CA TRP A 88 12.34 2.82 18.96
C TRP A 88 13.85 3.06 18.85
N ASN A 89 14.35 3.23 17.61
CA ASN A 89 15.77 3.48 17.37
C ASN A 89 16.25 4.80 18.01
N ARG A 90 15.40 5.83 18.04
CA ARG A 90 15.78 7.14 18.60
C ARG A 90 15.84 7.14 20.13
N ASN A 91 15.02 6.33 20.80
CA ASN A 91 14.91 6.27 22.25
C ASN A 91 15.90 5.28 22.91
N GLY A 92 17.00 4.94 22.23
CA GLY A 92 18.03 4.05 22.77
C GLY A 92 17.74 2.56 22.59
N GLY A 93 16.72 2.21 21.79
CA GLY A 93 16.53 0.85 21.31
C GLY A 93 17.67 0.48 20.36
N ASN A 94 18.73 -0.13 20.88
CA ASN A 94 19.82 -0.61 20.05
C ASN A 94 19.32 -1.77 19.17
N MET A 95 19.24 -1.55 17.87
CA MET A 95 19.21 -2.64 16.87
C MET A 95 20.60 -3.30 16.80
N THR A 96 21.09 -3.82 17.94
CA THR A 96 22.30 -4.64 17.96
C THR A 96 21.99 -6.01 17.38
N LEU A 97 22.95 -6.50 16.59
CA LEU A 97 22.93 -7.67 15.71
C LEU A 97 22.51 -9.02 16.34
N ALA A 98 22.18 -9.06 17.64
CA ALA A 98 21.86 -10.28 18.37
C ALA A 98 20.75 -10.01 19.41
N GLY A 99 19.51 -10.40 19.10
CA GLY A 99 18.50 -10.77 20.11
C GLY A 99 17.40 -9.76 20.46
N GLN A 100 17.65 -8.44 20.43
CA GLN A 100 16.60 -7.43 20.78
C GLN A 100 16.09 -6.61 19.58
N GLY A 101 16.71 -6.71 18.41
CA GLY A 101 16.26 -6.02 17.18
C GLY A 101 15.14 -6.75 16.42
N ASP A 102 14.89 -8.02 16.73
CA ASP A 102 14.01 -8.89 15.94
C ASP A 102 12.54 -8.51 16.07
N PHE A 103 12.07 -8.08 17.24
CA PHE A 103 10.67 -7.73 17.43
C PHE A 103 10.26 -6.49 16.61
N ALA A 104 11.15 -5.49 16.48
CA ALA A 104 10.88 -4.27 15.73
C ALA A 104 10.79 -4.57 14.22
N LEU A 105 11.66 -5.45 13.73
CA LEU A 105 11.64 -5.93 12.35
C LEU A 105 10.41 -6.81 12.08
N ILE A 106 10.06 -7.72 12.99
CA ILE A 106 8.86 -8.56 12.88
C ILE A 106 7.59 -7.70 12.92
N SER A 107 7.55 -6.70 13.79
CA SER A 107 6.44 -5.73 13.87
C SER A 107 6.30 -4.95 12.57
N LEU A 108 7.43 -4.51 12.00
CA LEU A 108 7.46 -3.86 10.70
C LEU A 108 6.89 -4.77 9.60
N VAL A 109 7.35 -6.03 9.53
CA VAL A 109 6.90 -7.04 8.57
C VAL A 109 5.41 -7.35 8.75
N ASN A 110 4.94 -7.51 9.98
CA ASN A 110 3.54 -7.75 10.31
C ASN A 110 2.64 -6.61 9.83
N LEU A 111 2.99 -5.38 10.18
CA LEU A 111 2.20 -4.22 9.75
C LEU A 111 2.26 -4.01 8.24
N HIS A 112 3.36 -4.37 7.58
CA HIS A 112 3.41 -4.40 6.12
C HIS A 112 2.44 -5.43 5.53
N LEU A 113 2.44 -6.65 6.06
CA LEU A 113 1.50 -7.68 5.64
C LEU A 113 0.05 -7.23 5.86
N ALA A 114 -0.26 -6.63 7.01
CA ALA A 114 -1.57 -6.06 7.32
C ALA A 114 -1.98 -4.99 6.30
N GLY A 115 -1.09 -4.03 6.00
CA GLY A 115 -1.34 -2.98 5.03
C GLY A 115 -1.63 -3.53 3.64
N LEU A 116 -0.85 -4.52 3.18
CA LEU A 116 -1.10 -5.18 1.89
C LEU A 116 -2.46 -5.90 1.86
N ILE A 117 -2.84 -6.59 2.93
CA ILE A 117 -4.15 -7.25 3.05
C ILE A 117 -5.29 -6.22 3.04
N VAL A 118 -5.13 -5.07 3.70
CA VAL A 118 -6.14 -3.99 3.67
C VAL A 118 -6.40 -3.51 2.25
N ILE A 119 -5.36 -3.43 1.41
CA ILE A 119 -5.58 -3.07 0.01
C ILE A 119 -6.33 -4.19 -0.73
N LEU A 120 -6.04 -5.46 -0.46
CA LEU A 120 -6.79 -6.59 -1.01
C LEU A 120 -8.26 -6.58 -0.60
N ILE A 121 -8.58 -6.22 0.66
CA ILE A 121 -9.95 -6.05 1.12
C ILE A 121 -10.69 -5.05 0.25
N GLY A 122 -10.06 -3.91 -0.03
CA GLY A 122 -10.63 -2.90 -0.89
C GLY A 122 -10.78 -3.34 -2.35
N ALA A 123 -9.83 -4.11 -2.87
CA ALA A 123 -9.87 -4.67 -4.22
C ALA A 123 -11.00 -5.71 -4.37
N GLU A 124 -11.16 -6.57 -3.36
CA GLU A 124 -12.25 -7.55 -3.27
C GLU A 124 -13.62 -6.85 -3.16
N PHE A 125 -13.70 -5.74 -2.42
CA PHE A 125 -14.90 -4.92 -2.34
C PHE A 125 -15.34 -4.38 -3.71
N ILE A 126 -14.38 -3.93 -4.55
CA ILE A 126 -14.65 -3.55 -5.93
C ILE A 126 -15.18 -4.72 -6.73
N LEU A 127 -14.45 -5.83 -6.76
CA LEU A 127 -14.83 -7.01 -7.55
C LEU A 127 -16.24 -7.46 -7.20
N LYS A 128 -16.53 -7.52 -5.90
CA LYS A 128 -17.83 -7.88 -5.40
C LYS A 128 -18.93 -6.95 -5.87
N THR A 129 -18.70 -5.64 -5.78
CA THR A 129 -19.68 -4.61 -6.15
C THR A 129 -20.00 -4.70 -7.64
N TYR A 130 -18.99 -4.76 -8.51
CA TYR A 130 -19.20 -4.82 -9.96
C TYR A 130 -19.76 -6.17 -10.42
N ARG A 131 -19.36 -7.29 -9.78
CA ARG A 131 -19.94 -8.63 -10.06
C ARG A 131 -21.33 -8.85 -9.44
N ARG A 132 -21.81 -7.92 -8.60
CA ARG A 132 -23.06 -8.05 -7.83
C ARG A 132 -23.13 -9.36 -7.01
N SER A 133 -21.99 -9.83 -6.52
CA SER A 133 -21.94 -11.04 -5.69
C SER A 133 -22.55 -10.76 -4.32
N LYS A 134 -23.31 -11.72 -3.77
CA LYS A 134 -23.91 -11.60 -2.43
C LYS A 134 -22.96 -12.02 -1.31
N SER A 135 -22.04 -12.95 -1.57
CA SER A 135 -21.14 -13.51 -0.55
C SER A 135 -20.13 -12.50 -0.04
N TRP A 136 -20.11 -12.22 1.27
CA TRP A 136 -19.11 -11.34 1.92
C TRP A 136 -17.90 -12.11 2.44
N PHE A 137 -17.83 -13.43 2.19
CA PHE A 137 -16.85 -14.31 2.80
C PHE A 137 -15.40 -13.87 2.54
N GLY A 138 -15.03 -13.52 1.31
CA GLY A 138 -13.67 -13.08 0.97
C GLY A 138 -13.23 -11.84 1.76
N ILE A 139 -14.12 -10.85 1.90
CA ILE A 139 -13.87 -9.64 2.69
C ILE A 139 -13.70 -9.96 4.16
N TRP A 140 -14.55 -10.84 4.72
CA TRP A 140 -14.43 -11.29 6.12
C TRP A 140 -13.14 -12.06 6.38
N ALA A 141 -12.79 -13.00 5.50
CA ALA A 141 -11.57 -13.79 5.60
C ALA A 141 -10.33 -12.91 5.54
N LEU A 142 -10.27 -11.97 4.60
CA LEU A 142 -9.17 -11.00 4.49
C LEU A 142 -9.11 -10.06 5.71
N SER A 143 -10.26 -9.62 6.22
CA SER A 143 -10.32 -8.77 7.42
C SER A 143 -9.76 -9.50 8.65
N PHE A 144 -10.12 -10.77 8.84
CA PHE A 144 -9.57 -11.59 9.92
C PHE A 144 -8.06 -11.81 9.74
N LEU A 145 -7.63 -12.09 8.51
CA LEU A 145 -6.22 -12.27 8.18
C LEU A 145 -5.39 -10.99 8.39
N ALA A 146 -5.96 -9.80 8.14
CA ALA A 146 -5.33 -8.51 8.45
C ALA A 146 -5.24 -8.24 9.96
N LEU A 147 -6.22 -8.70 10.74
CA LEU A 147 -6.29 -8.49 12.18
C LEU A 147 -5.16 -9.22 12.92
N VAL A 148 -4.80 -10.43 12.49
CA VAL A 148 -3.77 -11.27 13.10
C VAL A 148 -2.42 -10.53 13.23
N PRO A 149 -1.78 -10.04 12.17
CA PRO A 149 -0.50 -9.32 12.29
C PRO A 149 -0.61 -8.00 13.08
N VAL A 150 -1.76 -7.31 13.01
CA VAL A 150 -2.00 -6.09 13.79
C VAL A 150 -2.06 -6.39 15.29
N ILE A 151 -2.70 -7.49 15.70
CA ILE A 151 -2.78 -7.90 17.11
C ILE A 151 -1.47 -8.50 17.61
N LEU A 152 -0.75 -9.24 16.77
CA LEU A 152 0.54 -9.81 17.15
C LEU A 152 1.58 -8.72 17.41
N THR A 153 1.55 -7.61 16.68
CA THR A 153 2.50 -6.50 16.81
C THR A 153 2.64 -5.93 18.24
N PRO A 154 1.56 -5.48 18.93
CA PRO A 154 1.66 -5.01 20.30
C PRO A 154 2.04 -6.14 21.27
N ILE A 155 1.56 -7.38 21.06
CA ILE A 155 1.92 -8.52 21.92
C ILE A 155 3.44 -8.74 21.90
N LEU A 156 4.05 -8.77 20.70
CA LEU A 156 5.49 -8.91 20.52
C LEU A 156 6.26 -7.73 21.11
N THR A 157 5.71 -6.52 20.98
CA THR A 157 6.33 -5.29 21.51
C THR A 157 6.32 -5.25 23.04
N TYR A 158 5.21 -5.63 23.69
CA TYR A 158 5.06 -5.53 25.15
C TYR A 158 5.69 -6.70 25.90
N GLN A 159 5.66 -7.91 25.32
CA GLN A 159 6.15 -9.11 26.01
C GLN A 159 7.65 -9.36 25.77
N GLY A 160 8.29 -8.59 24.89
CA GLY A 160 9.72 -8.72 24.60
C GLY A 160 10.11 -10.09 24.04
N PHE A 161 9.16 -10.82 23.46
CA PHE A 161 9.43 -12.13 22.86
C PHE A 161 10.37 -11.96 21.65
N SER A 162 11.60 -12.45 21.77
CA SER A 162 12.51 -12.61 20.65
C SER A 162 12.12 -13.86 19.87
N ILE A 163 11.49 -13.69 18.71
CA ILE A 163 11.23 -14.79 17.80
C ILE A 163 12.43 -14.92 16.85
N PRO A 164 13.13 -16.07 16.82
CA PRO A 164 14.29 -16.24 15.96
C PRO A 164 13.86 -16.20 14.48
N LEU A 165 14.53 -15.34 13.72
CA LEU A 165 14.38 -15.20 12.27
C LEU A 165 15.48 -15.95 11.48
N ASP A 166 16.21 -16.85 12.13
CA ASP A 166 17.18 -17.68 11.45
C ASP A 166 16.51 -18.75 10.57
N THR A 167 17.27 -19.33 9.65
CA THR A 167 16.75 -20.37 8.73
C THR A 167 16.42 -21.69 9.42
N THR A 168 16.81 -21.88 10.68
CA THR A 168 16.50 -23.08 11.46
C THR A 168 15.12 -22.97 12.13
N SER A 169 14.64 -21.76 12.35
CA SER A 169 13.28 -21.45 12.77
C SER A 169 12.28 -21.61 11.62
N PRO A 170 11.06 -22.13 11.86
CA PRO A 170 10.00 -22.16 10.85
C PRO A 170 9.44 -20.77 10.52
N VAL A 171 9.72 -19.76 11.35
CA VAL A 171 9.05 -18.45 11.29
C VAL A 171 9.32 -17.69 9.98
N PRO A 172 10.57 -17.54 9.50
CA PRO A 172 10.83 -16.90 8.20
C PRO A 172 10.10 -17.58 7.04
N TRP A 173 9.97 -18.91 7.07
CA TRP A 173 9.28 -19.70 6.06
C TRP A 173 7.76 -19.49 6.10
N VAL A 174 7.17 -19.35 7.30
CA VAL A 174 5.76 -18.99 7.46
C VAL A 174 5.49 -17.59 6.89
N TYR A 175 6.37 -16.62 7.18
CA TYR A 175 6.25 -15.28 6.57
C TYR A 175 6.40 -15.33 5.06
N LEU A 176 7.38 -16.07 4.52
CA LEU A 176 7.53 -16.27 3.08
C LEU A 176 6.24 -16.79 2.45
N MET A 177 5.67 -17.87 3.01
CA MET A 177 4.39 -18.42 2.52
C MET A 177 3.24 -17.42 2.62
N GLY A 178 3.18 -16.65 3.71
CA GLY A 178 2.19 -15.59 3.89
C GLY A 178 2.29 -14.51 2.81
N PHE A 179 3.47 -13.94 2.60
CA PHE A 179 3.69 -12.93 1.57
C PHE A 179 3.48 -13.46 0.16
N VAL A 180 3.92 -14.69 -0.15
CA VAL A 180 3.67 -15.33 -1.45
C VAL A 180 2.17 -15.55 -1.66
N GLY A 181 1.45 -16.03 -0.65
CA GLY A 181 0.00 -16.22 -0.73
C GLY A 181 -0.75 -14.91 -0.96
N ILE A 182 -0.40 -13.86 -0.21
CA ILE A 182 -0.96 -12.51 -0.38
C ILE A 182 -0.59 -11.90 -1.74
N PHE A 183 0.63 -12.12 -2.22
CA PHE A 183 1.07 -11.71 -3.55
C PHE A 183 0.27 -12.38 -4.65
N LEU A 184 0.13 -13.71 -4.61
CA LEU A 184 -0.63 -14.47 -5.59
C LEU A 184 -2.10 -14.06 -5.58
N LEU A 185 -2.69 -13.91 -4.39
CA LEU A 185 -4.06 -13.44 -4.26
C LEU A 185 -4.23 -12.04 -4.86
N GLY A 186 -3.33 -11.10 -4.54
CA GLY A 186 -3.32 -9.76 -5.13
C GLY A 186 -3.18 -9.76 -6.63
N PHE A 187 -2.26 -10.57 -7.17
CA PHE A 187 -2.08 -10.74 -8.60
C PHE A 187 -3.38 -11.20 -9.29
N LEU A 188 -4.00 -12.25 -8.76
CA LEU A 188 -5.26 -12.78 -9.31
C LEU A 188 -6.40 -11.77 -9.22
N THR A 189 -6.57 -11.11 -8.06
CA THR A 189 -7.59 -10.09 -7.84
C THR A 189 -7.40 -8.92 -8.82
N LEU A 190 -6.18 -8.46 -9.06
CA LEU A 190 -5.88 -7.37 -9.99
C LEU A 190 -6.13 -7.75 -11.45
N LEU A 191 -5.81 -8.99 -11.85
CA LEU A 191 -6.17 -9.50 -13.18
C LEU A 191 -7.68 -9.46 -13.39
N GLN A 192 -8.45 -9.89 -12.38
CA GLN A 192 -9.92 -9.83 -12.44
C GLN A 192 -10.44 -8.39 -12.50
N ILE A 193 -9.85 -7.46 -11.75
CA ILE A 193 -10.23 -6.04 -11.81
C ILE A 193 -9.97 -5.49 -13.22
N ARG A 194 -8.82 -5.83 -13.81
CA ARG A 194 -8.46 -5.41 -15.17
C ARG A 194 -9.46 -5.89 -16.21
N GLU A 195 -9.99 -7.12 -16.05
CA GLU A 195 -11.00 -7.67 -16.96
C GLU A 195 -12.36 -6.97 -16.82
N ILE A 196 -12.77 -6.64 -15.59
CA ILE A 196 -14.10 -6.08 -15.31
C ILE A 196 -14.15 -4.57 -15.52
N VAL A 197 -13.05 -3.88 -15.21
CA VAL A 197 -12.93 -2.43 -15.32
C VAL A 197 -11.66 -2.09 -16.13
N PRO A 198 -11.74 -2.12 -17.47
CA PRO A 198 -10.58 -1.88 -18.34
C PRO A 198 -9.89 -0.53 -18.10
N LEU A 199 -10.64 0.46 -17.63
CA LEU A 199 -10.13 1.79 -17.23
C LEU A 199 -9.13 1.72 -16.06
N LEU A 200 -9.16 0.65 -15.26
CA LEU A 200 -8.22 0.39 -14.16
C LEU A 200 -7.02 -0.47 -14.59
N ARG A 201 -6.84 -0.76 -15.88
CA ARG A 201 -5.73 -1.61 -16.34
C ARG A 201 -4.36 -1.07 -15.93
N ARG A 202 -4.08 0.21 -16.23
CA ARG A 202 -2.79 0.83 -15.90
C ARG A 202 -2.62 1.02 -14.39
N PHE A 203 -3.71 1.32 -13.70
CA PHE A 203 -3.76 1.29 -12.23
C PHE A 203 -3.33 -0.09 -11.70
N ALA A 204 -3.91 -1.17 -12.21
CA ALA A 204 -3.61 -2.54 -11.77
C ALA A 204 -2.15 -2.94 -12.08
N GLU A 205 -1.60 -2.53 -13.23
CA GLU A 205 -0.20 -2.77 -13.61
C GLU A 205 0.78 -2.06 -12.66
N LEU A 206 0.58 -0.78 -12.39
CA LEU A 206 1.39 0.00 -11.45
C LEU A 206 1.23 -0.51 -10.01
N PHE A 207 0.02 -0.88 -9.63
CA PHE A 207 -0.27 -1.43 -8.32
C PHE A 207 0.39 -2.80 -8.12
N LEU A 208 0.42 -3.64 -9.15
CA LEU A 208 1.14 -4.91 -9.12
C LEU A 208 2.65 -4.68 -8.96
N ALA A 209 3.22 -3.71 -9.66
CA ALA A 209 4.63 -3.34 -9.49
C ALA A 209 4.94 -2.88 -8.05
N ALA A 210 4.03 -2.12 -7.43
CA ALA A 210 4.12 -1.77 -6.01
C ALA A 210 4.12 -3.00 -5.09
N PHE A 211 3.28 -3.98 -5.40
CA PHE A 211 3.17 -5.23 -4.65
C PHE A 211 4.43 -6.10 -4.76
N VAL A 212 4.99 -6.25 -5.97
CA VAL A 212 6.26 -6.98 -6.20
C VAL A 212 7.39 -6.36 -5.40
N THR A 213 7.55 -5.03 -5.51
CA THR A 213 8.65 -4.30 -4.84
C THR A 213 8.50 -4.32 -3.32
N ALA A 214 7.28 -4.20 -2.79
CA ALA A 214 7.02 -4.37 -1.35
C ALA A 214 7.36 -5.80 -0.86
N THR A 215 7.00 -6.83 -1.64
CA THR A 215 7.34 -8.22 -1.30
C THR A 215 8.84 -8.45 -1.28
N ILE A 216 9.58 -7.96 -2.29
CA ILE A 216 11.05 -8.06 -2.33
C ILE A 216 11.65 -7.39 -1.09
N SER A 217 11.21 -6.16 -0.76
CA SER A 217 11.64 -5.45 0.46
C SER A 217 11.41 -6.29 1.71
N ALA A 218 10.20 -6.83 1.89
CA ALA A 218 9.87 -7.64 3.05
C ALA A 218 10.71 -8.92 3.13
N MET A 219 10.95 -9.60 2.00
CA MET A 219 11.78 -10.81 1.95
C MET A 219 13.23 -10.52 2.29
N THR A 220 13.78 -9.40 1.84
CA THR A 220 15.15 -8.97 2.21
C THR A 220 15.27 -8.79 3.72
N VAL A 221 14.24 -8.25 4.38
CA VAL A 221 14.21 -8.10 5.85
C VAL A 221 14.07 -9.45 6.56
N ILE A 222 13.12 -10.29 6.14
CA ILE A 222 12.85 -11.59 6.77
C ILE A 222 14.07 -12.51 6.69
N PHE A 223 14.74 -12.55 5.54
CA PHE A 223 15.92 -13.39 5.31
C PHE A 223 17.25 -12.66 5.56
N GLN A 224 17.23 -11.51 6.23
CA GLN A 224 18.44 -10.72 6.49
C GLN A 224 19.54 -11.56 7.15
N GLN A 225 19.20 -12.38 8.15
CA GLN A 225 20.17 -13.21 8.85
C GLN A 225 20.80 -14.28 7.94
N PHE A 226 20.03 -14.85 7.01
CA PHE A 226 20.57 -15.78 6.00
C PHE A 226 21.63 -15.08 5.16
N PHE A 227 21.35 -13.89 4.64
CA PHE A 227 22.30 -13.15 3.80
C PHE A 227 23.54 -12.70 4.58
N VAL A 228 23.39 -12.27 5.83
CA VAL A 228 24.52 -11.88 6.68
C VAL A 228 25.42 -13.07 6.99
N VAL A 229 24.85 -14.21 7.37
CA VAL A 229 25.62 -15.36 7.86
C VAL A 229 26.14 -16.25 6.73
N ARG A 230 25.37 -16.45 5.67
CA ARG A 230 25.70 -17.40 4.58
C ARG A 230 26.33 -16.74 3.36
N MET A 231 26.04 -15.47 3.12
CA MET A 231 26.55 -14.72 1.98
C MET A 231 27.51 -13.58 2.39
N GLU A 232 27.79 -13.45 3.69
CA GLU A 232 28.69 -12.44 4.26
C GLU A 232 28.34 -10.99 3.85
N VAL A 233 27.06 -10.74 3.53
CA VAL A 233 26.60 -9.41 3.13
C VAL A 233 26.39 -8.56 4.38
N PRO A 234 26.99 -7.36 4.47
CA PRO A 234 26.77 -6.49 5.61
C PRO A 234 25.30 -6.13 5.81
N SER A 235 24.82 -6.19 7.06
CA SER A 235 23.41 -5.98 7.41
C SER A 235 22.85 -4.63 6.94
N TYR A 236 23.65 -3.55 7.05
CA TYR A 236 23.24 -2.22 6.62
C TYR A 236 22.96 -2.14 5.10
N LEU A 237 23.68 -2.90 4.27
CA LEU A 237 23.44 -2.96 2.83
C LEU A 237 22.11 -3.64 2.52
N LEU A 238 21.79 -4.73 3.22
CA LEU A 238 20.50 -5.42 3.07
C LEU A 238 19.34 -4.53 3.46
N VAL A 239 19.49 -3.76 4.56
CA VAL A 239 18.51 -2.76 4.94
C VAL A 239 18.36 -1.71 3.84
N TYR A 240 19.43 -1.12 3.33
CA TYR A 240 19.32 -0.11 2.26
C TYR A 240 18.66 -0.65 0.99
N ILE A 241 18.95 -1.90 0.61
CA ILE A 241 18.30 -2.57 -0.51
C ILE A 241 16.79 -2.73 -0.23
N ALA A 242 16.41 -3.22 0.95
CA ALA A 242 15.02 -3.37 1.33
C ALA A 242 14.27 -2.03 1.23
N TYR A 243 14.83 -0.97 1.82
CA TYR A 243 14.22 0.35 1.79
C TYR A 243 14.17 0.98 0.40
N PHE A 244 15.16 0.75 -0.45
CA PHE A 244 15.10 1.16 -1.85
C PHE A 244 13.89 0.52 -2.57
N PHE A 245 13.67 -0.78 -2.39
CA PHE A 245 12.50 -1.46 -2.95
C PHE A 245 11.18 -0.99 -2.33
N LEU A 246 11.16 -0.71 -1.04
CA LEU A 246 10.01 -0.11 -0.39
C LEU A 246 9.68 1.28 -0.96
N TYR A 247 10.68 2.15 -1.14
CA TYR A 247 10.48 3.47 -1.71
C TYR A 247 10.01 3.38 -3.17
N CYS A 248 10.51 2.40 -3.93
CA CYS A 248 9.98 2.07 -5.25
C CYS A 248 8.50 1.68 -5.18
N SER A 249 8.11 0.85 -4.20
CA SER A 249 6.70 0.49 -3.97
C SER A 249 5.83 1.71 -3.72
N MET A 250 6.26 2.60 -2.82
CA MET A 250 5.54 3.84 -2.51
C MET A 250 5.49 4.79 -3.72
N ALA A 251 6.53 4.85 -4.54
CA ALA A 251 6.53 5.62 -5.79
C ALA A 251 5.52 5.05 -6.81
N PHE A 252 5.39 3.73 -6.90
CA PHE A 252 4.35 3.10 -7.72
C PHE A 252 2.95 3.36 -7.15
N LEU A 253 2.75 3.30 -5.83
CA LEU A 253 1.47 3.68 -5.22
C LEU A 253 1.14 5.15 -5.45
N TYR A 254 2.12 6.04 -5.34
CA TYR A 254 1.98 7.45 -5.70
C TYR A 254 1.56 7.64 -7.17
N LEU A 255 2.19 6.89 -8.09
CA LEU A 255 1.79 6.88 -9.49
C LEU A 255 0.36 6.37 -9.68
N THR A 256 0.00 5.27 -9.02
CA THR A 256 -1.37 4.75 -9.08
C THR A 256 -2.39 5.75 -8.59
N ALA A 257 -2.01 6.70 -7.71
CA ALA A 257 -2.85 7.76 -7.17
C ALA A 257 -2.89 9.01 -8.06
N THR A 258 -1.79 9.33 -8.73
CA THR A 258 -1.66 10.50 -9.61
C THR A 258 -2.03 10.24 -11.07
N GLU A 259 -2.17 8.97 -11.46
CA GLU A 259 -2.82 8.57 -12.71
C GLU A 259 -4.18 9.26 -12.80
N ARG A 260 -4.29 10.19 -13.75
CA ARG A 260 -5.59 10.78 -14.10
C ARG A 260 -6.35 9.73 -14.89
N PHE A 261 -7.48 9.26 -14.36
CA PHE A 261 -8.49 8.57 -15.16
C PHE A 261 -9.15 9.59 -16.12
N GLY A 262 -8.35 10.08 -17.06
CA GLY A 262 -8.57 11.33 -17.79
C GLY A 262 -9.83 11.40 -18.65
N ASN A 263 -10.62 10.33 -18.73
CA ASN A 263 -11.81 10.26 -19.59
C ASN A 263 -13.09 9.76 -18.90
N ILE A 264 -13.11 9.58 -17.57
CA ILE A 264 -14.33 9.10 -16.88
C ILE A 264 -15.24 10.26 -16.49
N SER A 265 -14.67 11.38 -16.03
CA SER A 265 -15.46 12.53 -15.54
C SER A 265 -16.30 13.22 -16.63
N PRO A 266 -15.82 13.42 -17.88
CA PRO A 266 -16.66 13.96 -18.95
C PRO A 266 -17.77 12.99 -19.38
N LEU A 267 -17.46 11.69 -19.48
CA LEU A 267 -18.42 10.68 -19.93
C LEU A 267 -19.55 10.47 -18.92
N TYR A 268 -19.24 10.47 -17.62
CA TYR A 268 -20.28 10.41 -16.57
C TYR A 268 -21.05 11.72 -16.44
N LYS A 269 -20.43 12.89 -16.62
CA LYS A 269 -21.17 14.16 -16.68
C LYS A 269 -22.11 14.21 -17.88
N GLU A 270 -21.67 13.79 -19.07
CA GLU A 270 -22.54 13.69 -20.24
C GLU A 270 -23.69 12.71 -20.02
N VAL A 271 -23.43 11.53 -19.45
CA VAL A 271 -24.48 10.54 -19.15
C VAL A 271 -25.44 11.05 -18.06
N ASP A 272 -24.94 11.69 -17.01
CA ASP A 272 -25.76 12.21 -15.91
C ASP A 272 -26.58 13.44 -16.36
N ASP A 273 -26.02 14.29 -17.21
CA ASP A 273 -26.72 15.40 -17.87
C ASP A 273 -27.79 14.88 -18.84
N PHE A 274 -27.51 13.81 -19.58
CA PHE A 274 -28.49 13.15 -20.45
C PHE A 274 -29.63 12.50 -19.64
N ILE A 275 -29.33 11.84 -18.52
CA ILE A 275 -30.32 11.26 -17.61
C ILE A 275 -31.16 12.35 -16.95
N LYS A 276 -30.55 13.46 -16.53
CA LYS A 276 -31.26 14.62 -15.97
C LYS A 276 -32.17 15.26 -17.01
N ALA A 277 -31.68 15.48 -18.24
CA ALA A 277 -32.49 15.98 -19.35
C ALA A 277 -33.67 15.06 -19.68
N GLY A 278 -33.47 13.75 -19.72
CA GLY A 278 -34.54 12.76 -19.93
C GLY A 278 -35.58 12.71 -18.80
N ARG A 279 -35.19 12.98 -17.55
CA ARG A 279 -36.13 13.11 -16.42
C ARG A 279 -36.94 14.42 -16.49
N VAL A 280 -36.37 15.51 -17.00
CA VAL A 280 -37.11 16.75 -17.25
C VAL A 280 -38.16 16.53 -18.36
N VAL A 281 -37.81 15.84 -19.44
CA VAL A 281 -38.75 15.50 -20.54
C VAL A 281 -39.89 14.60 -20.04
N LYS A 282 -39.61 13.59 -19.20
CA LYS A 282 -40.66 12.75 -18.59
C LYS A 282 -41.59 13.51 -17.64
N LYS A 283 -41.09 14.49 -16.89
CA LYS A 283 -41.94 15.38 -16.07
C LYS A 283 -42.77 16.34 -16.94
N GLY A 284 -42.20 16.86 -18.03
CA GLY A 284 -42.90 17.66 -19.03
C GLY A 284 -44.06 16.91 -19.70
N HIS A 285 -43.85 15.67 -20.14
CA HIS A 285 -44.91 14.85 -20.73
C HIS A 285 -46.00 14.43 -19.72
N ARG A 286 -45.66 14.21 -18.44
CA ARG A 286 -46.68 13.97 -17.41
C ARG A 286 -47.56 15.20 -17.13
N LEU A 287 -46.99 16.40 -17.18
CA LEU A 287 -47.73 17.66 -16.99
C LEU A 287 -48.61 18.02 -18.20
N VAL A 288 -48.19 17.67 -19.42
CA VAL A 288 -48.99 17.84 -20.64
C VAL A 288 -50.14 16.82 -20.69
N ALA A 289 -49.89 15.57 -20.31
CA ALA A 289 -50.93 14.54 -20.24
C ALA A 289 -52.02 14.83 -19.17
N SER A 290 -51.68 15.55 -18.09
CA SER A 290 -52.68 15.97 -17.09
C SER A 290 -53.49 17.21 -17.50
N LYS A 291 -53.03 18.00 -18.49
CA LYS A 291 -53.77 19.16 -19.01
C LYS A 291 -54.77 18.80 -20.13
N ILE A 292 -54.63 17.62 -20.75
CA ILE A 292 -55.54 17.15 -21.81
C ILE A 292 -56.78 16.43 -21.24
N LYS A 293 -56.86 16.25 -19.90
CA LYS A 293 -57.99 15.60 -19.21
C LYS A 293 -58.89 16.56 -18.41
N ARG A 294 -59.00 17.82 -18.80
CA ARG A 294 -60.04 18.73 -18.29
C ARG A 294 -60.88 19.26 -19.42
#